data_AF-A0A1F2VVT4-F1
#
_entry.id   AF-A0A1F2VVT4-F1
#
_cell.length_a   1.000
_cell.length_b   1.000
_cell.length_c   1.000
_cell.angle_alpha   90.00
_cell.angle_beta   90.00
_cell.angle_gamma   90.00
#
_symmetry.space_group_name_H-M   'P 1'
#
loop_
_entity.id
_entity.type
_entity.pdbx_description
1 polymer ?
#
loop_
_entity_poly.entity_id
_entity_poly.type
_entity_poly.pdbx_seq_one_letter_code
_entity_poly.pdbx_strand_id
1 'polypeptide(L)'
;MTENEARTFKEVKKLYDKKLKIKCTGCSYCMPCPSGVDIPGVLWQYNSAFRSDPEILKEGYESWFCYNKMDASQCIECGQCEEKCPQHIAIMDELKTAHEYLKSK
;
A
#
# COMPACT_ATOMS: atom_id res chain seq x y z
N MET A 1 -1.26 14.65 30.59
CA MET A 1 -0.46 15.05 29.41
C MET A 1 -0.06 16.50 29.58
N THR A 2 1.22 16.76 29.71
CA THR A 2 1.77 18.12 29.74
C THR A 2 1.83 18.71 28.33
N GLU A 3 1.89 20.03 28.19
CA GLU A 3 2.00 20.69 26.89
C GLU A 3 3.25 20.26 26.11
N ASN A 4 4.35 20.02 26.83
CA ASN A 4 5.59 19.50 26.23
C ASN A 4 5.42 18.08 25.69
N GLU A 5 4.75 17.19 26.41
CA GLU A 5 4.43 15.83 25.93
C GLU A 5 3.53 15.88 24.69
N ALA A 6 2.52 16.76 24.68
CA ALA A 6 1.62 16.91 23.54
C ALA A 6 2.35 17.42 22.28
N ARG A 7 3.31 18.34 22.44
CA ARG A 7 4.16 18.82 21.33
C ARG A 7 5.03 17.70 20.77
N THR A 8 5.75 16.97 21.62
CA THR A 8 6.60 15.85 21.19
C THR A 8 5.78 14.79 20.46
N PHE A 9 4.59 14.45 20.96
CA PHE A 9 3.69 13.52 20.28
C PHE A 9 3.29 13.98 18.87
N LYS A 10 2.98 15.28 18.70
CA LYS A 10 2.64 15.84 17.38
C LYS A 10 3.81 15.76 16.40
N GLU A 11 5.03 16.03 16.86
CA GLU A 11 6.24 15.96 16.03
C GLU A 11 6.54 14.53 15.58
N VAL A 12 6.51 13.56 16.49
CA VAL A 12 6.72 12.15 16.17
C VAL A 12 5.64 11.66 15.18
N LYS A 13 4.38 12.01 15.41
CA LYS A 13 3.28 11.68 14.50
C LYS A 13 3.53 12.24 13.09
N LYS A 14 3.94 13.50 12.98
CA LYS A 14 4.23 14.14 11.69
C LYS A 14 5.38 13.46 10.95
N LEU A 15 6.44 13.07 11.65
CA LEU A 15 7.56 12.33 11.05
C LEU A 15 7.14 10.93 10.60
N TYR A 16 6.29 10.27 11.38
CA TYR A 16 5.75 8.96 11.04
C TYR A 16 4.83 9.02 9.80
N ASP A 17 3.89 9.96 9.77
CA ASP A 17 2.96 10.15 8.65
C ASP A 17 3.71 10.47 7.34
N LYS A 18 4.88 11.13 7.41
CA LYS A 18 5.73 11.39 6.22
C LYS A 18 6.41 10.15 5.65
N LYS A 19 6.54 9.07 6.42
CA LYS A 19 7.23 7.85 5.99
C LYS A 19 6.31 6.85 5.32
N LEU A 20 4.99 6.98 5.45
CA LEU A 20 4.03 6.06 4.85
C LEU A 20 3.33 6.75 3.69
N LYS A 21 3.41 6.15 2.51
CA LYS A 21 2.63 6.62 1.37
C LYS A 21 1.15 6.29 1.57
N ILE A 22 0.89 5.08 2.06
CA ILE A 22 -0.45 4.54 2.33
C ILE A 22 -0.50 4.05 3.77
N LYS A 23 -1.60 4.34 4.47
CA LYS A 23 -1.82 3.91 5.85
C LYS A 23 -2.27 2.45 5.99
N CYS A 24 -1.96 1.58 5.02
CA CYS A 24 -2.30 0.15 5.07
C CYS A 24 -1.53 -0.56 6.19
N THR A 25 -2.24 -1.32 7.03
CA THR A 25 -1.65 -2.12 8.12
C THR A 25 -1.40 -3.59 7.75
N GLY A 26 -1.78 -4.02 6.56
CA GLY A 26 -1.63 -5.42 6.13
C GLY A 26 -2.57 -6.40 6.85
N CYS A 27 -3.74 -5.94 7.33
CA CYS A 27 -4.71 -6.77 8.04
C CYS A 27 -5.46 -7.81 7.18
N SER A 28 -5.35 -7.71 5.85
CA SER A 28 -5.96 -8.62 4.87
C SER A 28 -7.50 -8.71 4.88
N TYR A 29 -8.21 -7.77 5.49
CA TYR A 29 -9.70 -7.76 5.45
C TYR A 29 -10.25 -7.54 4.05
N CYS A 30 -9.50 -6.88 3.17
CA CYS A 30 -9.84 -6.72 1.75
C CYS A 30 -9.79 -8.01 0.93
N MET A 31 -9.34 -9.13 1.51
CA MET A 31 -9.16 -10.41 0.83
C MET A 31 -10.33 -11.39 1.07
N PRO A 32 -10.53 -12.38 0.18
CA PRO A 32 -9.89 -12.54 -1.13
C PRO A 32 -10.38 -11.50 -2.14
N CYS A 33 -9.49 -11.06 -3.04
CA CYS A 33 -9.88 -10.27 -4.20
C CYS A 33 -10.49 -11.20 -5.27
N PRO A 34 -11.69 -10.91 -5.83
CA PRO A 34 -12.30 -11.75 -6.86
C PRO A 34 -11.46 -11.81 -8.15
N SER A 35 -10.61 -10.82 -8.39
CA SER A 35 -9.72 -10.76 -9.56
C SER A 35 -8.32 -11.33 -9.31
N GLY A 36 -8.05 -11.88 -8.13
CA GLY A 36 -6.76 -12.50 -7.80
C GLY A 36 -5.64 -11.55 -7.37
N VAL A 37 -5.91 -10.24 -7.24
CA VAL A 37 -4.91 -9.27 -6.74
C VAL A 37 -4.54 -9.57 -5.28
N ASP A 38 -3.25 -9.67 -4.97
CA ASP A 38 -2.75 -9.71 -3.60
C ASP A 38 -2.66 -8.27 -3.04
N ILE A 39 -3.82 -7.73 -2.67
CA ILE A 39 -3.96 -6.32 -2.27
C ILE A 39 -2.99 -5.94 -1.13
N PRO A 40 -2.91 -6.67 0.00
CA PRO A 40 -1.97 -6.34 1.07
C PRO A 40 -0.52 -6.37 0.61
N GLY A 41 -0.14 -7.37 -0.19
CA GLY A 41 1.23 -7.52 -0.71
C GLY A 41 1.64 -6.37 -1.63
N VAL A 42 0.77 -5.99 -2.58
CA VAL A 42 1.03 -4.87 -3.50
C VAL A 42 1.19 -3.55 -2.74
N LEU A 43 0.29 -3.24 -1.80
CA LEU A 43 0.35 -2.00 -1.02
C LEU A 43 1.58 -1.97 -0.09
N TRP A 44 1.99 -3.13 0.44
CA TRP A 44 3.23 -3.26 1.20
C TRP A 44 4.46 -3.00 0.33
N GLN A 45 4.50 -3.57 -0.88
CA GLN A 45 5.59 -3.36 -1.82
C GLN A 45 5.73 -1.88 -2.18
N TYR A 46 4.61 -1.21 -2.43
CA TYR A 46 4.59 0.21 -2.75
C TYR A 46 5.07 1.08 -1.58
N ASN A 47 4.56 0.84 -0.37
CA ASN A 47 5.04 1.52 0.84
C ASN A 47 6.53 1.28 1.12
N SER A 48 7.05 0.11 0.79
CA SER A 48 8.46 -0.22 0.97
C SER A 48 9.31 0.47 -0.09
N ALA A 49 8.88 0.48 -1.36
CA ALA A 49 9.57 1.16 -2.47
C ALA A 49 9.55 2.69 -2.33
N PHE A 50 8.61 3.24 -1.57
CA PHE A 50 8.61 4.67 -1.20
C PHE A 50 9.61 5.01 -0.08
N ARG A 51 9.92 4.06 0.81
CA ARG A 51 10.79 4.28 1.99
C ARG A 51 12.25 3.87 1.76
N SER A 52 12.48 2.99 0.80
CA SER A 52 13.75 2.31 0.57
C SER A 52 14.20 2.46 -0.89
N ASP A 53 15.25 1.75 -1.27
CA ASP A 53 15.72 1.72 -2.66
C ASP A 53 14.61 1.15 -3.57
N PRO A 54 14.07 1.94 -4.50
CA PRO A 54 12.97 1.51 -5.35
C PRO A 54 13.39 0.42 -6.34
N GLU A 55 14.66 0.31 -6.76
CA GLU A 55 15.06 -0.62 -7.82
C GLU A 55 14.86 -2.08 -7.41
N ILE A 56 15.37 -2.47 -6.24
CA ILE A 56 15.23 -3.85 -5.70
C ILE A 56 13.75 -4.22 -5.54
N LEU A 57 12.92 -3.25 -5.13
CA LEU A 57 11.51 -3.51 -4.89
C LEU A 57 10.67 -3.50 -6.16
N LYS A 58 11.07 -2.80 -7.21
CA LYS A 58 10.48 -2.92 -8.55
C LYS A 58 10.74 -4.33 -9.13
N GLU A 59 11.95 -4.87 -8.99
CA GLU A 59 12.26 -6.24 -9.43
C GLU A 59 11.47 -7.30 -8.66
N GLY A 60 11.34 -7.14 -7.34
CA GLY A 60 10.50 -8.02 -6.51
C GLY A 60 9.02 -7.98 -6.93
N TYR A 61 8.51 -6.81 -7.33
CA TYR A 61 7.15 -6.68 -7.82
C TYR A 61 6.93 -7.48 -9.11
N GLU A 62 7.84 -7.35 -10.07
CA GLU A 62 7.75 -8.04 -11.36
C GLU A 62 7.87 -9.57 -11.20
N SER A 63 8.88 -10.02 -10.46
CA SER A 63 9.21 -11.45 -10.32
C SER A 63 8.18 -12.23 -9.50
N TRP A 64 7.50 -11.59 -8.55
CA TRP A 64 6.52 -12.26 -7.70
C TRP A 64 5.07 -11.96 -8.11
N PHE A 65 4.69 -10.68 -8.20
CA PHE A 65 3.28 -10.32 -8.39
C PHE A 65 2.87 -10.40 -9.86
N CYS A 66 3.63 -9.79 -10.78
CA CYS A 66 3.30 -9.81 -12.20
C CYS A 66 3.39 -11.23 -12.77
N TYR A 67 4.45 -11.98 -12.43
CA TYR A 67 4.62 -13.36 -12.88
C TYR A 67 3.44 -14.28 -12.48
N ASN A 68 2.96 -14.15 -11.24
CA ASN A 68 1.85 -14.96 -10.73
C ASN A 68 0.47 -14.37 -11.02
N LYS A 69 0.37 -13.24 -11.75
CA LYS A 69 -0.87 -12.52 -12.02
C LYS A 69 -1.63 -12.17 -10.72
N MET A 70 -0.90 -11.69 -9.73
CA MET A 70 -1.44 -11.19 -8.45
C MET A 70 -1.20 -9.69 -8.28
N ASP A 71 -0.67 -9.03 -9.31
CA ASP A 71 -0.37 -7.61 -9.30
C ASP A 71 -1.61 -6.73 -9.53
N ALA A 72 -1.45 -5.42 -9.38
CA ALA A 72 -2.54 -4.47 -9.46
C ALA A 72 -3.17 -4.36 -10.87
N SER A 73 -2.50 -4.81 -11.94
CA SER A 73 -3.09 -4.83 -13.29
C SER A 73 -4.30 -5.77 -13.41
N GLN A 74 -4.48 -6.70 -12.48
CA GLN A 74 -5.64 -7.60 -12.45
C GLN A 74 -6.88 -6.93 -11.83
N CYS A 75 -6.76 -5.74 -11.24
CA CYS A 75 -7.89 -5.05 -10.63
C CYS A 75 -8.97 -4.73 -11.68
N ILE A 76 -10.21 -5.10 -11.38
CA ILE A 76 -11.39 -4.80 -12.22
C ILE A 76 -12.27 -3.68 -11.65
N GLU A 77 -11.75 -2.96 -10.64
CA GLU A 77 -12.43 -1.82 -10.00
C GLU A 77 -13.82 -2.17 -9.40
N CYS A 78 -13.95 -3.36 -8.79
CA CYS A 78 -15.23 -3.84 -8.24
C CYS A 78 -15.65 -3.21 -6.90
N GLY A 79 -14.78 -2.45 -6.22
CA GLY A 79 -15.06 -1.76 -4.94
C GLY A 79 -15.14 -2.64 -3.68
N GLN A 80 -15.24 -3.96 -3.79
CA GLN A 80 -15.46 -4.86 -2.63
C GLN A 80 -14.37 -4.78 -1.55
N CYS A 81 -13.14 -4.46 -1.94
CA CYS A 81 -12.02 -4.34 -1.00
C CYS A 81 -12.16 -3.11 -0.08
N GLU A 82 -12.75 -2.03 -0.59
CA GLU A 82 -12.89 -0.76 0.14
C GLU A 82 -13.97 -0.85 1.20
N GLU A 83 -15.09 -1.53 0.91
CA GLU A 83 -16.16 -1.80 1.89
C GLU A 83 -15.65 -2.59 3.09
N LYS A 84 -14.68 -3.49 2.88
CA LYS A 84 -14.07 -4.32 3.93
C LYS A 84 -12.90 -3.62 4.63
N CYS A 85 -12.42 -2.49 4.13
CA CYS A 85 -11.23 -1.82 4.66
C CYS A 85 -11.57 -1.05 5.94
N PRO A 86 -11.08 -1.47 7.13
CA PRO A 86 -11.38 -0.76 8.38
C PRO A 86 -10.68 0.59 8.48
N GLN A 87 -9.75 0.87 7.57
CA GLN A 87 -8.97 2.11 7.52
C GLN A 87 -9.52 3.10 6.48
N HIS A 88 -10.60 2.73 5.76
CA HIS A 88 -11.23 3.54 4.72
C HIS A 88 -10.23 4.03 3.65
N ILE A 89 -9.32 3.15 3.25
CA ILE A 89 -8.35 3.41 2.18
C ILE A 89 -9.09 3.29 0.84
N ALA A 90 -8.86 4.23 -0.08
CA ALA A 90 -9.27 4.13 -1.48
C ALA A 90 -8.37 3.11 -2.20
N ILE A 91 -8.56 1.83 -1.88
CA ILE A 91 -7.68 0.74 -2.30
C ILE A 91 -7.56 0.70 -3.83
N MET A 92 -8.61 0.98 -4.59
CA MET A 92 -8.55 0.91 -6.05
C MET A 92 -7.60 1.96 -6.63
N ASP A 93 -7.71 3.21 -6.17
CA ASP A 93 -6.82 4.31 -6.57
C ASP A 93 -5.37 4.06 -6.17
N GLU A 94 -5.18 3.52 -4.96
CA GLU A 94 -3.86 3.18 -4.45
C GLU A 94 -3.22 2.01 -5.20
N LEU A 95 -3.98 1.00 -5.62
CA LEU A 95 -3.49 -0.09 -6.45
C LEU A 95 -3.02 0.41 -7.81
N LYS A 96 -3.79 1.31 -8.45
CA LYS A 96 -3.41 1.94 -9.71
C LYS A 96 -2.10 2.73 -9.57
N THR A 97 -2.03 3.56 -8.54
CA THR A 97 -0.82 4.37 -8.25
C THR A 97 0.38 3.47 -7.92
N ALA A 98 0.18 2.40 -7.15
CA ALA A 98 1.20 1.41 -6.84
C ALA A 98 1.74 0.73 -8.10
N HIS A 99 0.85 0.33 -9.03
CA HIS A 99 1.25 -0.30 -10.27
C HIS A 99 2.13 0.62 -11.13
N GLU A 100 1.69 1.87 -11.32
CA GLU A 100 2.43 2.86 -12.11
C GLU A 100 3.81 3.14 -11.49
N TYR A 101 3.88 3.31 -10.17
CA TYR A 101 5.14 3.53 -9.47
C TYR A 101 6.10 2.35 -9.58
N LEU A 102 5.61 1.13 -9.35
CA LEU A 102 6.41 -0.10 -9.34
C LEU A 102 6.81 -0.58 -10.74
N LYS A 103 6.12 -0.13 -11.79
CA LYS A 103 6.46 -0.42 -13.20
C LYS A 103 7.27 0.69 -13.88
N SER A 104 7.33 1.89 -13.30
CA SER A 104 8.17 2.97 -13.83
C SER A 104 9.65 2.55 -13.91
N LYS A 105 10.35 2.94 -14.97
CA LYS A 105 11.82 2.78 -15.06
C LYS A 105 12.47 3.77 -14.11
#